data_AF-A0A974X180-F1
#
_entry.id   AF-A0A974X180-F1
#
_cell.length_a   1.000
_cell.length_b   1.000
_cell.length_c   1.000
_cell.angle_alpha   90.00
_cell.angle_beta   90.00
_cell.angle_gamma   90.00
#
_symmetry.space_group_name_H-M   'P 1'
#
loop_
_entity.id
_entity.type
_entity.pdbx_description
1 polymer ?
#
loop_
_entity_poly.entity_id
_entity_poly.type
_entity_poly.pdbx_seq_one_letter_code
_entity_poly.pdbx_strand_id
1 'polypeptide(L)'
;MTTESKTSTRSGLSPLAVALGSALVAVLVLGLLAAVLDGRPAVVGALVGGGVTLAVFALGTGTVSLVARLVPAASLLVALMTYVLQLLVLALVVASIDRADVSAGTLSRGWFAAGVIAVTLLWMAGQLVAATRQRIPAFADSETGRLVDHPGGER
;
A
#
# COMPACT_ATOMS: atom_id res chain seq x y z
N MET A 1 -28.20 32.14 13.37
CA MET A 1 -26.91 32.09 12.64
C MET A 1 -26.38 30.67 12.74
N THR A 2 -26.53 29.89 11.68
CA THR A 2 -25.94 28.55 11.56
C THR A 2 -24.66 28.69 10.74
N THR A 3 -23.53 28.27 11.30
CA THR A 3 -22.25 28.22 10.59
C THR A 3 -22.28 27.04 9.62
N GLU A 4 -22.48 27.34 8.34
CA GLU A 4 -22.27 26.41 7.23
C GLU A 4 -20.77 26.08 7.15
N SER A 5 -20.38 24.92 7.68
CA SER A 5 -19.04 24.38 7.52
C SER A 5 -18.91 23.83 6.09
N LYS A 6 -18.36 24.66 5.21
CA LYS A 6 -17.99 24.29 3.84
C LYS A 6 -17.00 23.13 3.90
N THR A 7 -17.47 21.89 3.68
CA THR A 7 -16.61 20.70 3.52
C THR A 7 -15.82 20.86 2.23
N SER A 8 -14.72 21.61 2.29
CA SER A 8 -13.74 21.61 1.22
C SER A 8 -13.01 20.28 1.27
N THR A 9 -13.37 19.36 0.38
CA THR A 9 -12.58 18.17 0.09
C THR A 9 -11.23 18.64 -0.46
N ARG A 10 -10.26 18.92 0.42
CA ARG A 10 -8.89 19.23 -0.01
C ARG A 10 -8.40 18.04 -0.82
N SER A 11 -8.09 18.28 -2.08
CA SER A 11 -7.45 17.33 -2.99
C SER A 11 -6.03 17.04 -2.49
N GLY A 12 -5.91 16.27 -1.42
CA GLY A 12 -4.65 15.68 -1.01
C GLY A 12 -4.20 14.68 -2.06
N LEU A 13 -2.88 14.50 -2.20
CA LEU A 13 -2.28 13.40 -2.95
C LEU A 13 -3.01 12.09 -2.62
N SER A 14 -3.32 11.28 -3.64
CA SER A 14 -4.02 10.03 -3.42
C SER A 14 -3.24 9.18 -2.40
N PRO A 15 -3.90 8.47 -1.47
CA PRO A 15 -3.24 7.58 -0.50
C PRO A 15 -2.21 6.65 -1.14
N LEU A 16 -2.52 6.17 -2.34
CA LEU A 16 -1.66 5.32 -3.15
C LEU A 16 -0.38 6.04 -3.59
N ALA A 17 -0.46 7.31 -3.99
CA ALA A 17 0.70 8.09 -4.40
C ALA A 17 1.67 8.34 -3.23
N VAL A 18 1.13 8.56 -2.02
CA VAL A 18 1.96 8.71 -0.81
C VAL A 18 2.66 7.40 -0.45
N ALA A 19 1.93 6.28 -0.48
CA ALA A 19 2.49 4.96 -0.20
C ALA A 19 3.52 4.51 -1.25
N LEU A 20 3.26 4.75 -2.54
CA LEU A 20 4.20 4.50 -3.63
C LEU A 20 5.45 5.37 -3.49
N GLY A 21 5.27 6.65 -3.17
CA GLY A 21 6.37 7.58 -2.97
C GLY A 21 7.28 7.16 -1.81
N SER A 22 6.72 6.80 -0.65
CA SER A 22 7.51 6.36 0.49
C SER A 22 8.26 5.07 0.18
N ALA A 23 7.61 4.09 -0.43
CA ALA A 23 8.24 2.82 -0.74
C ALA A 23 9.32 2.93 -1.83
N LEU A 24 9.16 3.83 -2.81
CA LEU A 24 10.21 4.13 -3.78
C LEU A 24 11.43 4.78 -3.13
N VAL A 25 11.23 5.72 -2.21
CA VAL A 25 12.31 6.34 -1.42
C VAL A 25 13.05 5.28 -0.61
N ALA A 26 12.35 4.30 -0.02
CA ALA A 26 12.99 3.19 0.70
C ALA A 26 13.94 2.39 -0.21
N VAL A 27 13.49 2.04 -1.43
CA VAL A 27 14.32 1.30 -2.40
C VAL A 27 15.57 2.09 -2.76
N LEU A 28 15.43 3.40 -3.04
CA LEU A 28 16.54 4.25 -3.44
C LEU A 28 17.55 4.46 -2.29
N VAL A 29 17.07 4.72 -1.07
CA VAL A 29 17.93 4.94 0.10
C VAL A 29 18.68 3.66 0.45
N LEU A 30 18.01 2.51 0.45
CA LEU A 30 18.69 1.23 0.73
C LEU A 30 19.67 0.83 -0.38
N GLY A 31 19.33 1.07 -1.65
CA GLY A 31 20.26 0.86 -2.76
C GLY A 31 21.52 1.71 -2.63
N LEU A 32 21.38 2.98 -2.20
CA LEU A 32 22.50 3.88 -1.94
C LEU A 32 23.34 3.43 -0.75
N LEU A 33 22.71 3.05 0.38
CA LEU A 33 23.41 2.53 1.56
C LEU A 33 24.20 1.26 1.23
N ALA A 34 23.60 0.33 0.48
CA ALA A 34 24.24 -0.88 0.03
C ALA A 34 25.46 -0.59 -0.88
N ALA A 35 25.37 0.43 -1.74
CA ALA A 35 26.46 0.84 -2.63
C ALA A 35 27.66 1.40 -1.86
N VAL A 36 27.41 2.13 -0.77
CA VAL A 36 28.46 2.73 0.06
C VAL A 36 29.11 1.71 0.99
N LEU A 37 28.37 0.71 1.49
CA LEU A 37 28.82 -0.18 2.56
C LEU A 37 29.45 -1.49 2.10
N ASP A 38 28.87 -2.18 1.10
CA ASP A 38 29.23 -3.57 0.78
C ASP A 38 29.41 -3.85 -0.73
N GLY A 39 29.27 -2.82 -1.57
CA GLY A 39 29.54 -2.92 -3.01
C GLY A 39 28.46 -3.63 -3.83
N ARG A 40 28.82 -4.09 -5.04
CA ARG A 40 27.87 -4.57 -6.08
C ARG A 40 26.86 -5.64 -5.61
N PRO A 41 27.25 -6.71 -4.90
CA PRO A 41 26.32 -7.75 -4.48
C PRO A 41 25.26 -7.26 -3.49
N ALA A 42 25.60 -6.25 -2.68
CA ALA A 42 24.68 -5.61 -1.75
C ALA A 42 23.64 -4.75 -2.48
N VAL A 43 24.08 -3.97 -3.47
CA VAL A 43 23.19 -3.14 -4.30
C VAL A 43 22.18 -4.00 -5.04
N VAL A 44 22.64 -5.09 -5.68
CA VAL A 44 21.75 -6.02 -6.39
C VAL A 44 20.78 -6.67 -5.41
N GLY A 45 21.25 -7.09 -4.22
CA GLY A 45 20.40 -7.61 -3.14
C GLY A 45 19.28 -6.64 -2.78
N ALA A 46 19.63 -5.42 -2.39
CA ALA A 46 18.70 -4.40 -1.95
C ALA A 46 17.68 -4.01 -3.05
N LEU A 47 18.14 -3.82 -4.29
CA LEU A 47 17.28 -3.43 -5.40
C LEU A 47 16.34 -4.55 -5.83
N VAL A 48 16.80 -5.80 -5.88
CA VAL A 48 15.94 -6.94 -6.25
C VAL A 48 14.91 -7.19 -5.16
N GLY A 49 15.32 -7.21 -3.88
CA GLY A 49 14.41 -7.39 -2.75
C GLY A 49 13.37 -6.28 -2.69
N GLY A 50 13.83 -5.03 -2.66
CA GLY A 50 12.93 -3.88 -2.60
C GLY A 50 12.04 -3.73 -3.84
N GLY A 51 12.58 -3.98 -5.04
CA GLY A 51 11.85 -3.86 -6.30
C GLY A 51 10.74 -4.90 -6.44
N VAL A 52 11.01 -6.16 -6.10
CA VAL A 52 9.99 -7.22 -6.11
C VAL A 52 8.88 -6.90 -5.11
N THR A 53 9.22 -6.53 -3.87
CA THR A 53 8.23 -6.19 -2.85
C THR A 53 7.36 -5.01 -3.29
N LEU A 54 7.97 -3.96 -3.86
CA LEU A 54 7.25 -2.79 -4.35
C LEU A 54 6.29 -3.17 -5.49
N ALA A 55 6.72 -3.99 -6.44
CA ALA A 55 5.88 -4.44 -7.55
C ALA A 55 4.66 -5.22 -7.07
N VAL A 56 4.85 -6.15 -6.13
CA VAL A 56 3.79 -6.97 -5.53
C VAL A 56 2.75 -6.10 -4.81
N PHE A 57 3.18 -5.12 -4.03
CA PHE A 57 2.27 -4.21 -3.35
C PHE A 57 1.56 -3.25 -4.30
N ALA A 58 2.27 -2.67 -5.27
CA ALA A 58 1.67 -1.77 -6.24
C ALA A 58 0.57 -2.47 -7.06
N LEU A 59 0.86 -3.67 -7.58
CA LEU A 59 -0.09 -4.47 -8.35
C LEU A 59 -1.30 -4.88 -7.52
N GLY A 60 -1.08 -5.39 -6.31
CA GLY A 60 -2.18 -5.84 -5.46
C GLY A 60 -3.10 -4.69 -5.04
N THR A 61 -2.51 -3.59 -4.58
CA THR A 61 -3.28 -2.43 -4.13
C THR A 61 -4.00 -1.75 -5.29
N GLY A 62 -3.38 -1.67 -6.47
CA GLY A 62 -4.00 -1.16 -7.69
C GLY A 62 -5.19 -2.01 -8.13
N THR A 63 -5.04 -3.33 -8.14
CA THR A 63 -6.11 -4.28 -8.51
C THR A 63 -7.30 -4.17 -7.56
N VAL A 64 -7.06 -4.19 -6.25
CA VAL A 64 -8.12 -4.04 -5.23
C VAL A 64 -8.80 -2.67 -5.35
N SER A 65 -8.03 -1.59 -5.57
CA SER A 65 -8.58 -0.24 -5.74
C SER A 65 -9.46 -0.11 -6.97
N LEU A 66 -9.09 -0.78 -8.06
CA LEU A 66 -9.90 -0.81 -9.29
C LEU A 66 -11.20 -1.57 -9.05
N VAL A 67 -11.14 -2.77 -8.46
CA VAL A 67 -12.33 -3.59 -8.23
C VAL A 67 -13.27 -2.97 -7.21
N ALA A 68 -12.74 -2.35 -6.14
CA ALA A 68 -13.55 -1.64 -5.16
C ALA A 68 -14.36 -0.48 -5.77
N ARG A 69 -13.87 0.13 -6.87
CA ARG A 69 -14.60 1.17 -7.61
C ARG A 69 -15.68 0.61 -8.53
N LEU A 70 -15.50 -0.61 -9.05
CA LEU A 70 -16.41 -1.25 -10.00
C LEU A 70 -17.51 -2.05 -9.29
N VAL A 71 -17.14 -2.86 -8.31
CA VAL A 71 -18.04 -3.81 -7.64
C VAL A 71 -17.75 -3.87 -6.13
N PRO A 72 -18.24 -2.89 -5.33
CA PRO A 72 -17.92 -2.77 -3.90
C PRO A 72 -18.24 -4.03 -3.09
N ALA A 73 -19.32 -4.76 -3.44
CA ALA A 73 -19.72 -6.00 -2.78
C ALA A 73 -18.75 -7.17 -2.98
N ALA A 74 -17.97 -7.16 -4.07
CA ALA A 74 -16.98 -8.20 -4.37
C ALA A 74 -15.57 -7.87 -3.86
N SER A 75 -15.37 -6.66 -3.31
CA SER A 75 -14.06 -6.14 -2.92
C SER A 75 -13.32 -7.03 -1.93
N LEU A 76 -14.02 -7.65 -0.98
CA LEU A 76 -13.42 -8.49 0.05
C LEU A 76 -12.90 -9.82 -0.50
N LEU A 77 -13.66 -10.46 -1.40
CA LEU A 77 -13.23 -11.70 -2.06
C LEU A 77 -12.06 -11.45 -3.01
N VAL A 78 -12.09 -10.33 -3.73
CA VAL A 78 -10.98 -9.91 -4.60
C VAL A 78 -9.74 -9.55 -3.78
N ALA A 79 -9.90 -8.90 -2.63
CA ALA A 79 -8.79 -8.62 -1.74
C ALA A 79 -8.13 -9.92 -1.23
N LEU A 80 -8.93 -10.91 -0.80
CA LEU A 80 -8.43 -12.22 -0.38
C LEU A 80 -7.71 -12.95 -1.53
N MET A 81 -8.29 -12.96 -2.74
CA MET A 81 -7.66 -13.59 -3.90
C MET A 81 -6.35 -12.90 -4.29
N THR A 82 -6.32 -11.56 -4.23
CA THR A 82 -5.12 -10.76 -4.47
C THR A 82 -4.04 -11.09 -3.44
N TYR A 83 -4.42 -11.20 -2.17
CA TYR A 83 -3.49 -11.56 -1.10
C TYR A 83 -2.89 -12.97 -1.30
N VAL A 84 -3.72 -13.95 -1.66
CA VAL A 84 -3.24 -15.30 -2.01
C VAL A 84 -2.25 -15.25 -3.17
N LEU A 85 -2.57 -14.48 -4.22
CA LEU A 85 -1.66 -14.29 -5.35
C LEU A 85 -0.34 -13.63 -4.92
N GLN A 86 -0.38 -12.65 -4.03
CA GLN A 86 0.83 -12.00 -3.50
C GLN A 86 1.72 -12.99 -2.74
N LEU A 87 1.13 -13.85 -1.89
CA LEU A 87 1.87 -14.89 -1.19
C LEU A 87 2.48 -15.92 -2.16
N LEU A 88 1.76 -16.30 -3.21
CA LEU A 88 2.26 -17.20 -4.25
C LEU A 88 3.43 -16.59 -5.02
N VAL A 89 3.34 -15.32 -5.40
CA VAL A 89 4.43 -14.59 -6.06
C VAL A 89 5.66 -14.53 -5.15
N LEU A 90 5.47 -14.20 -3.86
CA LEU A 90 6.56 -14.17 -2.90
C LEU A 90 7.22 -15.55 -2.74
N ALA A 91 6.43 -16.61 -2.61
CA ALA A 91 6.92 -17.98 -2.53
C ALA A 91 7.69 -18.38 -3.80
N LEU A 92 7.18 -18.02 -4.98
CA LEU A 92 7.84 -18.29 -6.26
C LEU A 92 9.18 -17.57 -6.38
N VAL A 93 9.26 -16.30 -5.93
CA VAL A 93 10.51 -15.54 -5.92
C VAL A 93 11.54 -16.21 -5.01
N VAL A 94 11.14 -16.56 -3.78
CA VAL A 94 12.04 -17.26 -2.84
C VAL A 94 12.52 -18.59 -3.44
N ALA A 95 11.61 -19.39 -3.99
CA ALA A 95 11.93 -20.65 -4.64
C ALA A 95 12.86 -20.46 -5.85
N SER A 96 12.68 -19.39 -6.63
CA SER A 96 13.53 -19.08 -7.78
C SER A 96 14.94 -18.68 -7.38
N ILE A 97 15.09 -17.92 -6.28
CA ILE A 97 16.39 -17.54 -5.72
C ILE A 97 17.14 -18.78 -5.22
N ASP A 98 16.44 -19.68 -4.54
CA ASP A 98 17.02 -20.93 -4.03
C ASP A 98 17.45 -21.86 -5.17
N ARG A 99 16.65 -21.94 -6.24
CA ARG A 99 16.92 -22.79 -7.41
C ARG A 99 18.04 -22.27 -8.31
N ALA A 100 18.31 -20.96 -8.31
CA ALA A 100 19.28 -20.36 -9.21
C ALA A 100 20.74 -20.42 -8.69
N ASP A 101 20.97 -20.92 -7.47
CA ASP A 101 22.28 -20.98 -6.79
C ASP A 101 23.09 -19.67 -6.86
N VAL A 102 22.38 -18.52 -6.90
CA VAL A 102 22.94 -17.16 -6.95
C VAL A 102 23.60 -16.77 -5.60
N SER A 103 23.77 -17.74 -4.70
CA SER A 103 23.94 -17.56 -3.27
C SER A 103 25.30 -17.07 -2.80
N ALA A 104 26.36 -17.19 -3.60
CA ALA A 104 27.73 -16.99 -3.08
C ALA A 104 28.46 -15.75 -3.62
N GLY A 105 28.12 -15.25 -4.82
CA GLY A 105 28.94 -14.21 -5.48
C GLY A 105 28.22 -12.95 -5.98
N THR A 106 26.91 -13.04 -6.26
CA THR A 106 26.18 -12.00 -7.02
C THR A 106 25.07 -11.31 -6.24
N LEU A 107 24.53 -11.94 -5.19
CA LEU A 107 23.40 -11.42 -4.42
C LEU A 107 23.64 -11.57 -2.92
N SER A 108 23.69 -10.46 -2.18
CA SER A 108 23.71 -10.52 -0.72
C SER A 108 22.31 -10.85 -0.18
N ARG A 109 22.17 -12.02 0.45
CA ARG A 109 20.92 -12.45 1.12
C ARG A 109 20.49 -11.46 2.22
N GLY A 110 21.45 -10.89 2.94
CA GLY A 110 21.18 -9.92 4.01
C GLY A 110 20.58 -8.62 3.48
N TRP A 111 21.17 -8.05 2.42
CA TRP A 111 20.67 -6.82 1.79
C TRP A 111 19.35 -7.03 1.04
N PHE A 112 19.14 -8.23 0.48
CA PHE A 112 17.84 -8.63 -0.07
C PHE A 112 16.75 -8.60 1.00
N ALA A 113 16.97 -9.25 2.15
CA ALA A 113 16.01 -9.26 3.25
C ALA A 113 15.77 -7.83 3.80
N ALA A 114 16.83 -7.03 3.95
CA ALA A 114 16.72 -5.63 4.36
C ALA A 114 15.86 -4.81 3.39
N GLY A 115 16.05 -5.01 2.08
CA GLY A 115 15.23 -4.41 1.02
C GLY A 115 13.74 -4.72 1.17
N VAL A 116 13.40 -6.01 1.31
CA VAL A 116 12.02 -6.46 1.50
C VAL A 116 11.39 -5.84 2.75
N ILE A 117 12.12 -5.88 3.88
CA ILE A 117 11.62 -5.40 5.17
C ILE A 117 11.38 -3.89 5.12
N ALA A 118 12.36 -3.09 4.70
CA ALA A 118 12.23 -1.64 4.74
C ALA A 118 11.15 -1.13 3.80
N VAL A 119 11.04 -1.69 2.59
CA VAL A 119 9.96 -1.35 1.64
C VAL A 119 8.61 -1.66 2.26
N THR A 120 8.47 -2.80 2.92
CA THR A 120 7.22 -3.17 3.61
C THR A 120 6.87 -2.20 4.72
N LEU A 121 7.82 -1.85 5.58
CA LEU A 121 7.59 -0.91 6.68
C LEU A 121 7.22 0.49 6.17
N LEU A 122 7.94 1.02 5.19
CA LEU A 122 7.67 2.35 4.65
C LEU A 122 6.39 2.42 3.82
N TRP A 123 6.03 1.34 3.14
CA TRP A 123 4.73 1.20 2.48
C TRP A 123 3.58 1.24 3.50
N MET A 124 3.67 0.43 4.57
CA MET A 124 2.65 0.43 5.63
C MET A 124 2.55 1.79 6.33
N ALA A 125 3.68 2.43 6.64
CA ALA A 125 3.68 3.76 7.22
C ALA A 125 3.01 4.79 6.30
N GLY A 126 3.28 4.73 4.99
CA GLY A 126 2.64 5.58 4.00
C GLY A 126 1.12 5.39 3.94
N GLN A 127 0.66 4.14 3.93
CA GLN A 127 -0.77 3.81 3.98
C GLN A 127 -1.43 4.28 5.28
N LEU A 128 -0.76 4.11 6.42
CA LEU A 128 -1.27 4.54 7.72
C LEU A 128 -1.39 6.07 7.81
N VAL A 129 -0.37 6.80 7.35
CA VAL A 129 -0.40 8.28 7.30
C VAL A 129 -1.49 8.76 6.34
N ALA A 130 -1.68 8.09 5.21
CA ALA A 130 -2.74 8.44 4.28
C ALA A 130 -4.14 8.18 4.88
N ALA A 131 -4.34 7.03 5.51
CA ALA A 131 -5.61 6.66 6.15
C ALA A 131 -5.97 7.63 7.29
N THR A 132 -5.00 7.96 8.15
CA THR A 132 -5.20 8.93 9.25
C THR A 132 -5.49 10.35 8.76
N ARG A 133 -4.95 10.74 7.61
CA ARG A 133 -5.23 12.05 6.99
C ARG A 133 -6.62 12.13 6.34
N GLN A 134 -7.24 11.01 5.96
CA GLN A 134 -8.53 11.04 5.27
C GLN A 134 -9.72 11.41 6.18
N ARG A 135 -9.57 11.41 7.51
CA ARG A 135 -10.59 11.86 8.49
C ARG A 135 -12.03 11.52 8.08
N ILE A 136 -12.28 10.29 7.62
CA ILE A 136 -13.61 9.86 7.22
C ILE A 136 -14.47 9.80 8.49
N PRO A 137 -15.58 10.57 8.59
CA PRO A 137 -16.47 10.46 9.72
C PRO A 137 -17.01 9.04 9.82
N ALA A 138 -16.76 8.36 10.95
CA ALA A 138 -17.18 6.97 11.16
C ALA A 138 -18.71 6.81 11.20
N PHE A 139 -19.44 7.92 11.37
CA PHE A 139 -20.88 7.99 11.37
C PHE A 139 -21.31 9.09 10.39
N ALA A 140 -22.16 8.73 9.44
CA ALA A 140 -23.02 9.73 8.80
C ALA A 140 -24.12 10.06 9.83
N ASP A 141 -24.29 11.34 10.17
CA ASP A 141 -25.44 11.76 10.97
C ASP A 141 -26.71 11.49 10.17
N SER A 142 -27.31 10.33 10.43
CA SER A 142 -28.59 9.88 9.84
C SER A 142 -29.79 10.76 10.24
N GLU A 143 -29.56 11.84 11.01
CA GLU A 143 -30.60 12.80 11.37
C GLU A 143 -31.17 13.58 10.18
N THR A 144 -30.40 13.80 9.11
CA THR A 144 -30.91 14.55 7.94
C THR A 144 -31.99 13.78 7.17
N GLY A 145 -31.98 12.44 7.23
CA GLY A 145 -33.02 11.60 6.62
C GLY A 145 -34.27 11.42 7.50
N ARG A 146 -34.16 11.64 8.81
CA ARG A 146 -35.24 11.42 9.77
C ARG A 146 -36.14 12.65 9.95
N LEU A 147 -35.63 13.84 9.66
CA LEU A 147 -36.36 15.11 9.77
C LEU A 147 -37.32 15.39 8.59
N VAL A 148 -37.21 14.62 7.49
CA VAL A 148 -38.11 14.76 6.32
C VAL A 148 -39.39 13.94 6.47
N ASP A 149 -39.45 13.01 7.44
CA ASP A 149 -40.57 12.08 7.62
C ASP A 149 -41.34 12.33 8.93
N HIS A 150 -41.78 13.57 9.12
CA HIS A 150 -42.87 13.88 10.05
C HIS A 150 -44.13 14.28 9.26
N PRO A 151 -45.00 13.32 8.91
CA PRO A 151 -46.38 13.61 8.56
C PRO A 151 -47.13 13.87 9.88
N GLY A 152 -47.08 15.10 10.36
CA GLY A 152 -47.71 15.48 11.63
C GLY A 152 -48.47 16.79 11.52
N GLY A 153 -49.81 16.69 11.38
CA GLY A 153 -50.70 17.79 11.75
C GLY A 153 -51.87 18.04 10.81
N GLU A 154 -52.68 17.03 10.48
CA GLU A 154 -54.06 17.30 10.11
C GLU A 154 -54.82 17.73 11.38
N ARG A 155 -55.20 19.01 11.40
CA ARG A 155 -56.36 19.66 12.04
C ARG A 155 -56.73 19.32 13.48
#